data_AF-A0A6A7GE83-F1
#
_entry.id   AF-A0A6A7GE83-F1
#
_cell.length_a   1.000
_cell.length_b   1.000
_cell.length_c   1.000
_cell.angle_alpha   90.00
_cell.angle_beta   90.00
_cell.angle_gamma   90.00
#
_symmetry.space_group_name_H-M   'P 1'
#
loop_
_entity.id
_entity.type
_entity.pdbx_description
1 polymer ?
#
loop_
_entity_poly.entity_id
_entity_poly.type
_entity_poly.pdbx_seq_one_letter_code
_entity_poly.pdbx_strand_id
1 'polypeptide(L)'
;METRKYPEFSKISKGLGISEDKIQRVMLEFQDLMSLNASIGEDIFLEDTISQPEDQSLENQVLGAIGREEITKMLDALKPREKEIVKLRYGIDGYDIHTLEEIGKTFNIT
;
A
#
# COMPACT_ATOMS: atom_id res chain seq x y z
N MET A 1 -7.34 39.35 24.44
CA MET A 1 -7.84 38.19 23.67
C MET A 1 -7.41 36.95 24.44
N GLU A 2 -8.30 36.34 25.22
CA GLU A 2 -8.02 35.05 25.84
C GLU A 2 -7.82 34.03 24.73
N THR A 3 -6.61 33.48 24.63
CA THR A 3 -6.37 32.29 23.82
C THR A 3 -7.23 31.18 24.41
N ARG A 4 -8.29 30.77 23.70
CA ARG A 4 -9.03 29.54 23.97
C ARG A 4 -8.05 28.37 23.85
N LYS A 5 -7.31 28.09 24.92
CA LYS A 5 -6.53 26.87 25.05
C LYS A 5 -7.52 25.73 25.12
N TYR A 6 -7.54 24.91 24.07
CA TYR A 6 -8.24 23.64 24.13
C TYR A 6 -7.68 22.83 25.30
N PRO A 7 -8.54 22.21 26.11
CA PRO A 7 -8.09 21.41 27.24
C PRO A 7 -7.34 20.18 26.73
N GLU A 8 -6.27 19.82 27.43
CA GLU A 8 -5.53 18.57 27.22
C GLU A 8 -6.47 17.36 27.31
N PHE A 9 -6.25 16.33 26.48
CA PHE A 9 -7.09 15.12 26.46
C PHE A 9 -7.22 14.47 27.84
N SER A 10 -6.17 14.52 28.67
CA SER A 10 -6.21 14.00 30.04
C SER A 10 -7.21 14.73 30.96
N LYS A 11 -7.41 16.04 30.75
CA LYS A 11 -8.43 16.79 31.51
C LYS A 11 -9.84 16.43 31.06
N ILE A 12 -10.04 16.25 29.76
CA ILE A 12 -11.32 15.84 29.17
C ILE A 12 -11.68 14.42 29.64
N SER A 13 -10.70 13.51 29.62
CA SER A 13 -10.82 12.12 30.10
C SER A 13 -11.29 12.07 31.55
N LYS A 14 -10.63 12.81 32.44
CA LYS A 14 -11.02 12.91 33.85
C LYS A 14 -12.40 13.53 34.07
N GLY A 15 -12.78 14.51 33.25
CA GLY A 15 -14.08 15.18 33.36
C GLY A 15 -15.25 14.33 32.85
N LEU A 16 -15.02 13.48 31.84
CA LEU A 16 -16.06 12.69 31.18
C LEU A 16 -16.05 11.20 31.55
N GLY A 17 -15.01 10.71 32.23
CA GLY A 17 -14.85 9.29 32.55
C GLY A 17 -14.62 8.41 31.32
N ILE A 18 -14.12 8.99 30.23
CA ILE A 18 -13.87 8.33 28.94
C ILE A 18 -12.36 8.18 28.75
N SER A 19 -11.89 7.08 28.17
CA SER A 19 -10.45 6.89 27.90
C SER A 19 -9.90 7.95 26.94
N GLU A 20 -8.63 8.32 27.14
CA GLU A 20 -7.95 9.31 26.28
C GLU A 20 -7.93 8.86 24.81
N ASP A 21 -7.69 7.57 24.55
CA ASP A 21 -7.74 7.00 23.19
C ASP A 21 -9.09 7.22 22.50
N LYS A 22 -10.20 7.08 23.24
CA LYS A 22 -11.54 7.28 22.70
C LYS A 22 -11.82 8.75 22.43
N ILE A 23 -11.32 9.64 23.28
CA ILE A 23 -11.40 11.10 23.06
C ILE A 23 -10.59 11.49 21.83
N GLN A 24 -9.38 10.95 21.66
CA GLN A 24 -8.54 11.24 20.51
C GLN A 24 -9.21 10.79 19.20
N ARG A 25 -9.79 9.58 19.16
CA ARG A 25 -10.53 9.08 17.99
C ARG A 25 -11.72 9.96 17.63
N VAL A 26 -12.54 10.31 18.62
CA VAL A 26 -13.68 11.21 18.40
C VAL A 26 -13.20 12.55 17.87
N MET A 27 -12.16 13.14 18.46
CA MET A 27 -11.63 14.43 17.99
C MET A 27 -11.10 14.37 16.55
N LEU A 28 -10.54 13.23 16.12
CA LEU A 28 -10.12 13.01 14.74
C LEU A 28 -11.33 12.87 13.78
N GLU A 29 -12.38 12.17 14.19
CA GLU A 29 -13.60 11.99 13.38
C GLU A 29 -14.37 13.31 13.14
N PHE A 30 -14.30 14.24 14.08
CA PHE A 30 -14.96 15.54 14.00
C PHE A 30 -14.07 16.65 13.41
N GLN A 31 -12.92 16.32 12.83
CA GLN A 31 -12.15 17.32 12.08
C GLN A 31 -12.88 17.68 10.77
N ASP A 32 -13.04 18.99 10.52
CA ASP A 32 -13.59 19.46 9.25
C ASP A 32 -12.67 19.02 8.09
N LEU A 33 -13.28 18.55 7.00
CA LEU A 33 -12.55 18.22 5.79
C LEU A 33 -11.89 19.47 5.21
N MET A 34 -10.58 19.42 5.00
CA MET A 34 -9.86 20.49 4.30
C MET A 34 -9.97 20.29 2.78
N SER A 35 -10.17 21.39 2.07
CA SER A 35 -10.10 21.40 0.61
C SER A 35 -8.68 21.08 0.17
N LEU A 36 -8.50 20.20 -0.81
CA LEU A 36 -7.21 19.99 -1.45
C LEU A 36 -6.70 21.30 -2.07
N ASN A 37 -7.56 22.03 -2.79
CA ASN A 37 -7.21 23.32 -3.40
C ASN A 37 -7.00 24.49 -2.39
N ALA A 38 -6.82 24.18 -1.09
CA ALA A 38 -6.44 25.17 -0.10
C ALA A 38 -4.96 25.55 -0.29
N SER A 39 -4.67 26.84 -0.45
CA SER A 39 -3.30 27.32 -0.58
C SER A 39 -2.53 27.20 0.74
N ILE A 40 -1.35 26.60 0.66
CA ILE A 40 -0.30 26.51 1.67
C ILE A 40 0.82 27.47 1.25
N GLY A 41 0.69 28.75 1.61
CA GLY A 41 1.69 29.77 1.28
C GLY A 41 1.34 30.58 0.03
N GLU A 42 2.35 30.94 -0.78
CA GLU A 42 2.14 31.84 -1.93
C GLU A 42 1.63 31.08 -3.18
N ASP A 43 2.19 29.90 -3.49
CA ASP A 43 1.91 29.19 -4.75
C ASP A 43 1.86 27.64 -4.61
N ILE A 44 1.61 27.10 -3.41
CA ILE A 44 1.54 25.65 -3.18
C ILE A 44 0.13 25.32 -2.71
N PHE A 45 -0.55 24.36 -3.32
CA PHE A 45 -1.84 23.87 -2.83
C PHE A 45 -1.66 22.61 -1.97
N LEU A 46 -2.66 22.28 -1.15
CA LEU A 46 -2.59 21.08 -0.31
C LEU A 46 -2.49 19.80 -1.17
N GLU A 47 -3.09 19.75 -2.37
CA GLU A 47 -2.86 18.62 -3.30
C GLU A 47 -1.39 18.43 -3.70
N ASP A 48 -0.63 19.51 -3.84
CA ASP A 48 0.77 19.45 -4.31
C ASP A 48 1.69 18.84 -3.25
N THR A 49 1.25 18.80 -1.99
CA THR A 49 2.00 18.25 -0.87
C THR A 49 1.71 16.77 -0.59
N ILE A 50 0.62 16.23 -1.15
CA ILE A 50 0.22 14.85 -0.92
C ILE A 50 0.94 13.97 -1.95
N SER A 51 1.96 13.24 -1.49
CA SER A 51 2.57 12.19 -2.30
C SER A 51 1.54 11.10 -2.61
N GLN A 52 1.42 10.71 -3.88
CA GLN A 52 0.52 9.62 -4.24
C GLN A 52 1.08 8.30 -3.69
N PRO A 53 0.27 7.48 -2.99
CA PRO A 53 0.72 6.18 -2.49
C PRO A 53 1.15 5.23 -3.61
N GLU A 54 0.65 5.47 -4.82
CA GLU A 54 0.85 4.67 -6.03
C GLU A 54 2.22 4.92 -6.68
N ASP A 55 2.90 6.02 -6.33
CA ASP A 55 4.17 6.41 -6.95
C ASP A 55 5.30 5.52 -6.41
N GLN A 56 5.50 4.38 -7.06
CA GLN A 56 6.71 3.58 -6.84
C GLN A 56 7.92 4.45 -7.20
N SER A 57 8.84 4.62 -6.23
CA SER A 57 10.09 5.33 -6.47
C SER A 57 10.82 4.73 -7.68
N LEU A 58 11.57 5.58 -8.42
CA LEU A 58 12.38 5.11 -9.54
C LEU A 58 13.32 3.97 -9.14
N GLU A 59 13.88 4.04 -7.93
CA GLU A 59 14.69 2.97 -7.34
C GLU A 59 13.92 1.65 -7.24
N ASN A 60 12.68 1.67 -6.72
CA ASN A 60 11.84 0.48 -6.62
C ASN A 60 11.50 -0.10 -8.00
N GLN A 61 11.26 0.75 -8.99
CA GLN A 61 11.00 0.29 -10.37
C GLN A 61 12.22 -0.41 -10.97
N VAL A 62 13.42 0.15 -10.78
CA VAL A 62 14.70 -0.45 -11.25
C VAL A 62 14.98 -1.76 -10.52
N LEU A 63 14.85 -1.80 -9.20
CA LEU A 63 15.03 -3.02 -8.42
C LEU A 63 14.02 -4.11 -8.83
N GLY A 64 12.77 -3.74 -9.08
CA GLY A 64 11.76 -4.66 -9.61
C GLY A 64 12.11 -5.20 -11.00
N ALA A 65 12.69 -4.39 -11.88
CA ALA A 65 13.15 -4.84 -13.20
C ALA A 65 14.31 -5.83 -13.10
N ILE A 66 15.33 -5.53 -12.28
CA ILE A 66 16.47 -6.43 -12.01
C ILE A 66 15.97 -7.75 -11.42
N GLY A 67 15.05 -7.70 -10.45
CA GLY A 67 14.47 -8.90 -9.85
C GLY A 67 13.75 -9.80 -10.86
N ARG A 68 12.99 -9.20 -11.79
CA ARG A 68 12.34 -9.97 -12.88
C ARG A 68 13.36 -10.62 -13.82
N GLU A 69 14.45 -9.94 -14.14
CA GLU A 69 15.52 -10.49 -14.98
C GLU A 69 16.20 -11.69 -14.30
N GLU A 70 16.50 -11.59 -13.01
CA GLU A 70 17.11 -12.69 -12.25
C GLU A 70 16.18 -13.91 -12.13
N ILE A 71 14.88 -13.69 -11.89
CA ILE A 71 13.89 -14.77 -11.93
C ILE A 71 13.89 -15.45 -13.30
N THR A 72 13.95 -14.67 -14.38
CA THR A 72 13.97 -15.21 -15.75
C THR A 72 15.20 -16.08 -15.98
N LYS A 73 16.39 -15.64 -15.53
CA LYS A 73 17.63 -16.42 -15.61
C LYS A 73 17.55 -17.72 -14.81
N MET A 74 16.96 -17.70 -13.61
CA MET A 74 16.77 -18.91 -12.81
C MET A 74 15.83 -19.89 -13.49
N LEU A 75 14.76 -19.38 -14.13
CA LEU A 75 13.82 -20.21 -14.88
C LEU A 75 14.47 -20.87 -16.11
N ASP A 76 15.49 -20.24 -16.73
CA ASP A 76 16.22 -20.81 -17.87
C ASP A 76 17.05 -22.05 -17.51
N ALA A 77 17.38 -22.25 -16.23
CA ALA A 77 18.05 -23.46 -15.75
C ALA A 77 17.10 -24.67 -15.64
N LEU A 78 15.79 -24.44 -15.67
CA LEU A 78 14.78 -25.50 -15.57
C LEU A 78 14.50 -26.15 -16.92
N LYS A 79 14.01 -27.39 -16.91
CA LYS A 79 13.50 -28.01 -18.15
C LYS A 79 12.27 -27.26 -18.65
N PRO A 80 11.96 -27.28 -19.96
CA PRO A 80 10.84 -26.52 -20.53
C PRO A 80 9.50 -26.75 -19.80
N ARG A 81 9.22 -28.00 -19.41
CA ARG A 81 8.02 -28.36 -18.65
C ARG A 81 8.01 -27.78 -17.23
N GLU A 82 9.12 -27.86 -16.53
CA GLU A 82 9.25 -27.34 -15.15
C GLU A 82 9.14 -25.82 -15.14
N LYS A 83 9.78 -25.15 -16.11
CA LYS A 83 9.65 -23.71 -16.33
C LYS A 83 8.19 -23.29 -16.52
N GLU A 84 7.45 -23.98 -17.37
CA GLU A 84 6.05 -23.64 -17.64
C GLU A 84 5.15 -23.85 -16.40
N ILE A 85 5.36 -24.93 -15.66
CA ILE A 85 4.64 -25.18 -14.40
C ILE A 85 4.88 -24.06 -13.38
N VAL A 86 6.14 -23.61 -13.24
CA VAL A 86 6.50 -22.54 -12.30
C VAL A 86 5.87 -21.21 -12.74
N LYS A 87 5.89 -20.90 -14.04
CA LYS A 87 5.23 -19.69 -14.56
C LYS A 87 3.73 -19.65 -14.26
N LEU A 88 3.02 -20.73 -14.56
CA LEU A 88 1.58 -20.85 -14.29
C LEU A 88 1.28 -20.80 -12.79
N ARG A 89 2.11 -21.41 -11.94
CA ARG A 89 1.86 -21.43 -10.50
C ARG A 89 1.99 -20.06 -9.84
N TYR A 90 2.93 -19.24 -10.32
CA TYR A 90 3.27 -17.95 -9.70
C TYR A 90 2.86 -16.74 -10.54
N GLY A 91 2.22 -16.93 -11.69
CA GLY A 91 1.79 -15.85 -12.59
C GLY A 91 2.96 -15.04 -13.15
N ILE A 92 4.09 -15.69 -13.42
CA ILE A 92 5.29 -15.02 -13.97
C ILE A 92 5.07 -14.79 -15.47
N ASP A 93 5.65 -13.72 -16.04
CA ASP A 93 5.54 -13.36 -17.47
C ASP A 93 4.10 -13.04 -17.94
N GLY A 94 3.23 -12.62 -17.03
CA GLY A 94 1.85 -12.23 -17.36
C GLY A 94 0.88 -13.38 -17.51
N TYR A 95 1.27 -14.58 -17.07
CA TYR A 95 0.34 -15.69 -16.89
C TYR A 95 -0.57 -15.45 -15.69
N ASP A 96 -1.79 -15.97 -15.75
CA ASP A 96 -2.66 -16.03 -14.60
C ASP A 96 -2.15 -17.06 -13.59
N ILE A 97 -2.43 -16.83 -12.31
CA ILE A 97 -2.04 -17.76 -11.23
C ILE A 97 -2.98 -18.97 -11.27
N HIS A 98 -2.39 -20.15 -11.45
CA HIS A 98 -3.08 -21.44 -11.42
C HIS A 98 -2.78 -22.25 -10.14
N THR A 99 -3.72 -23.09 -9.75
CA THR A 99 -3.53 -24.11 -8.70
C THR A 99 -2.75 -25.31 -9.22
N LEU A 100 -2.13 -26.08 -8.32
CA LEU A 100 -1.44 -27.32 -8.71
C LEU A 100 -2.39 -28.35 -9.33
N GLU A 101 -3.68 -28.33 -8.96
CA GLU A 101 -4.70 -29.21 -9.54
C GLU A 101 -5.01 -28.83 -11.00
N GLU A 102 -5.21 -27.54 -11.29
CA GLU A 102 -5.43 -27.04 -12.65
C GLU A 102 -4.22 -27.28 -13.56
N ILE A 103 -3.01 -27.08 -13.02
CA ILE A 103 -1.77 -27.40 -13.72
C ILE A 103 -1.69 -28.92 -13.97
N GLY A 104 -2.01 -29.75 -12.98
CA GLY A 104 -2.01 -31.21 -13.12
C GLY A 104 -2.92 -31.70 -14.26
N LYS A 105 -4.14 -31.14 -14.36
CA LYS A 105 -5.09 -31.40 -15.46
C LYS A 105 -4.55 -30.94 -16.81
N THR A 106 -3.96 -29.76 -16.88
CA THR A 106 -3.39 -29.19 -18.12
C THR A 106 -2.22 -30.02 -18.66
N PHE A 107 -1.42 -30.62 -17.78
CA PHE A 107 -0.23 -31.40 -18.14
C PHE A 107 -0.46 -32.92 -18.14
N ASN A 108 -1.70 -33.39 -18.01
CA ASN A 108 -2.07 -34.80 -17.94
C ASN A 108 -1.22 -35.61 -16.93
N ILE A 109 -0.90 -35.00 -15.79
CA ILE A 109 -0.18 -35.66 -14.69
C ILE A 109 -1.16 -36.43 -13.79
N THR A 110 -2.40 -35.97 -13.75
CA THR A 110 -3.52 -36.46 -12.93
C THR A 110 -4.78 -36.37 -13.77
#